data_AF-A0A3M2AQL1-F1
#
_entry.id   AF-A0A3M2AQL1-F1
#
_cell.length_a   1.000
_cell.length_b   1.000
_cell.length_c   1.000
_cell.angle_alpha   90.00
_cell.angle_beta   90.00
_cell.angle_gamma   90.00
#
_symmetry.space_group_name_H-M   'P 1'
#
loop_
_entity.id
_entity.type
_entity.pdbx_description
1 polymer ?
#
loop_
_entity_poly.entity_id
_entity_poly.type
_entity_poly.pdbx_seq_one_letter_code
_entity_poly.pdbx_strand_id
1 'polypeptide(L)'
;MDPKAPANAETQNGEPRKPTQIDFEDIHLRVITVPLPAGIYGQVAGLGKRRVLATQYPVEGTLGQSWLDSDSEGKGTLLMYDFNTAKTETLASKVSDFTLSRDYKTLAYRSGKRLRVLPAGQKPDEKHEQAPPSRESGWIDLSRVRCAV
;
A
#
# COMPACT_ATOMS: atom_id res chain seq x y z
N MET A 1 -34.69 41.64 18.98
CA MET A 1 -33.46 40.85 18.76
C MET A 1 -33.83 39.73 17.82
N ASP A 2 -33.81 40.03 16.53
CA ASP A 2 -34.12 39.07 15.47
C ASP A 2 -32.95 38.11 15.29
N PRO A 3 -33.17 36.78 15.26
CA PRO A 3 -32.10 35.85 15.01
C PRO A 3 -31.72 35.92 13.52
N LYS A 4 -30.51 36.41 13.29
CA LYS A 4 -29.82 36.49 12.01
C LYS A 4 -29.68 35.08 11.41
N ALA A 5 -30.35 34.84 10.28
CA ALA A 5 -30.15 33.66 9.45
C ALA A 5 -28.68 33.59 8.98
N PRO A 6 -28.01 32.43 9.02
CA PRO A 6 -26.69 32.32 8.44
C PRO A 6 -26.80 32.32 6.91
N ALA A 7 -26.16 33.32 6.31
CA ALA A 7 -25.89 33.43 4.89
C ALA A 7 -24.78 32.46 4.46
N ASN A 8 -24.78 32.13 3.16
CA ASN A 8 -23.76 31.42 2.39
C ASN A 8 -23.69 29.89 2.53
N ALA A 9 -24.65 29.21 1.89
CA ALA A 9 -24.35 27.97 1.18
C ALA A 9 -23.91 28.32 -0.24
N GLU A 10 -22.60 28.35 -0.48
CA GLU A 10 -22.05 28.46 -1.84
C GLU A 10 -22.37 27.18 -2.61
N THR A 11 -23.43 27.24 -3.42
CA THR A 11 -23.79 26.19 -4.37
C THR A 11 -22.71 26.14 -5.45
N GLN A 12 -21.78 25.17 -5.35
CA GLN A 12 -20.86 24.87 -6.44
C GLN A 12 -21.66 24.31 -7.62
N ASN A 13 -22.02 25.19 -8.55
CA ASN A 13 -22.52 24.84 -9.87
C ASN A 13 -21.38 24.24 -10.71
N GLY A 14 -21.15 22.94 -10.58
CA GLY A 14 -20.39 22.15 -11.55
C GLY A 14 -21.37 21.39 -12.43
N GLU A 15 -21.21 21.45 -13.76
CA GLU A 15 -21.99 20.62 -14.68
C GLU A 15 -21.96 19.15 -14.23
N PRO A 16 -23.10 18.42 -14.31
CA PRO A 16 -23.15 17.03 -13.89
C PRO A 16 -22.13 16.23 -14.69
N ARG A 17 -21.13 15.69 -13.99
CA ARG A 17 -20.11 14.81 -14.60
C ARG A 17 -20.84 13.67 -15.30
N LYS A 18 -20.60 13.54 -16.61
CA LYS A 18 -21.08 12.38 -17.37
C LYS A 18 -20.56 11.10 -16.68
N PRO A 19 -21.43 10.09 -16.49
CA PRO A 19 -21.03 8.85 -15.84
C PRO A 19 -19.93 8.16 -16.66
N THR A 20 -18.93 7.61 -15.97
CA THR A 20 -17.88 6.81 -16.61
C THR A 20 -18.48 5.54 -17.18
N GLN A 21 -18.43 5.36 -18.49
CA GLN A 21 -18.82 4.11 -19.14
C GLN A 21 -17.69 3.11 -19.03
N ILE A 22 -17.96 1.94 -18.43
CA ILE A 22 -17.00 0.85 -18.30
C ILE A 22 -17.28 -0.15 -19.43
N ASP A 23 -16.28 -0.40 -20.25
CA ASP A 23 -16.33 -1.37 -21.35
C ASP A 23 -15.47 -2.59 -21.01
N PHE A 24 -16.12 -3.75 -20.91
CA PHE A 24 -15.46 -5.03 -20.61
C PHE A 24 -15.22 -5.90 -21.84
N GLU A 25 -15.74 -5.52 -23.02
CA GLU A 25 -15.58 -6.28 -24.25
C GLU A 25 -14.08 -6.41 -24.57
N ASP A 26 -13.62 -7.64 -24.80
CA ASP A 26 -12.20 -7.95 -25.09
C ASP A 26 -11.17 -7.35 -24.12
N ILE A 27 -11.52 -7.12 -22.84
CA ILE A 27 -10.59 -6.55 -21.85
C ILE A 27 -9.32 -7.39 -21.65
N HIS A 28 -9.40 -8.70 -21.88
CA HIS A 28 -8.27 -9.63 -21.83
C HIS A 28 -7.24 -9.40 -22.94
N LEU A 29 -7.62 -8.75 -24.05
CA LEU A 29 -6.71 -8.36 -25.13
C LEU A 29 -6.04 -7.00 -24.87
N ARG A 30 -6.54 -6.21 -23.90
CA ARG A 30 -6.08 -4.86 -23.55
C ARG A 30 -5.12 -4.87 -22.36
N VAL A 31 -4.27 -5.89 -22.27
CA VAL A 31 -3.31 -6.09 -21.18
C VAL A 31 -1.95 -5.53 -21.56
N ILE A 32 -1.32 -4.80 -20.63
CA ILE A 32 0.04 -4.31 -20.76
C ILE A 32 0.89 -4.96 -19.68
N THR A 33 2.09 -5.41 -20.05
CA THR A 33 3.04 -5.99 -19.10
C THR A 33 3.73 -4.91 -18.29
N VAL A 34 3.89 -5.16 -16.98
CA VAL A 34 4.81 -4.38 -16.16
C VAL A 34 6.20 -5.00 -16.35
N PRO A 35 7.23 -4.25 -16.80
CA PRO A 35 8.54 -4.80 -17.11
C PRO A 35 9.35 -5.03 -15.82
N LEU A 36 8.84 -5.90 -14.96
CA LEU A 36 9.52 -6.42 -13.79
C LEU A 36 10.29 -7.70 -14.17
N PRO A 37 11.43 -7.98 -13.53
CA PRO A 37 12.14 -9.25 -13.71
C PRO A 37 11.25 -10.46 -13.39
N ALA A 38 11.61 -11.64 -13.90
CA ALA A 38 10.95 -12.87 -13.49
C ALA A 38 11.12 -13.10 -11.97
N GLY A 39 10.05 -13.47 -11.29
CA GLY A 39 10.06 -13.66 -9.84
C GLY A 39 8.72 -14.14 -9.30
N ILE A 40 8.69 -14.46 -8.00
CA ILE A 40 7.47 -14.84 -7.29
C ILE A 40 6.83 -13.56 -6.75
N TYR A 41 5.70 -13.16 -7.32
CA TYR A 41 4.96 -11.97 -6.90
C TYR A 41 3.67 -12.38 -6.17
N GLY A 42 3.34 -11.69 -5.07
CA GLY A 42 2.12 -12.00 -4.30
C GLY A 42 0.99 -11.01 -4.55
N GLN A 43 1.15 -9.78 -4.10
CA GLN A 43 0.14 -8.73 -4.19
C GLN A 43 0.60 -7.62 -5.14
N VAL A 44 -0.34 -7.06 -5.90
CA VAL A 44 -0.12 -5.92 -6.80
C VAL A 44 -1.17 -4.85 -6.52
N ALA A 45 -0.76 -3.58 -6.46
CA ALA A 45 -1.69 -2.47 -6.30
C ALA A 45 -1.25 -1.25 -7.12
N GLY A 46 -2.21 -0.61 -7.81
CA GLY A 46 -1.99 0.65 -8.50
C GLY A 46 -1.80 1.81 -7.52
N LEU A 47 -0.91 2.74 -7.85
CA LEU A 47 -0.69 3.98 -7.15
C LEU A 47 -0.85 5.17 -8.11
N GLY A 48 -1.20 6.33 -7.57
CA GLY A 48 -1.22 7.57 -8.35
C GLY A 48 0.13 7.88 -9.01
N LYS A 49 0.08 8.69 -10.08
CA LYS A 49 1.24 9.11 -10.90
C LYS A 49 1.87 8.00 -11.76
N ARG A 50 1.07 7.04 -12.24
CA ARG A 50 1.54 5.92 -13.09
C ARG A 50 2.62 5.10 -12.37
N ARG A 51 2.29 4.62 -11.18
CA ARG A 51 3.16 3.77 -10.36
C ARG A 51 2.39 2.53 -9.92
N VAL A 52 3.09 1.44 -9.68
CA VAL A 52 2.50 0.20 -9.16
C VAL A 52 3.37 -0.32 -8.02
N LEU A 53 2.71 -0.84 -6.98
CA LEU A 53 3.35 -1.56 -5.88
C LEU A 53 3.21 -3.06 -6.12
N ALA A 54 4.24 -3.82 -5.77
CA ALA A 54 4.21 -5.27 -5.81
C ALA A 54 5.01 -5.87 -4.65
N THR A 55 4.56 -7.00 -4.09
CA THR A 55 5.39 -7.82 -3.20
C THR A 55 6.10 -8.90 -4.00
N GLN A 56 7.41 -9.00 -3.83
CA GLN A 56 8.25 -10.06 -4.40
C GLN A 56 8.76 -10.96 -3.28
N TYR A 57 8.70 -12.28 -3.45
CA TYR A 57 9.16 -13.27 -2.48
C TYR A 57 10.37 -14.04 -3.01
N PRO A 58 11.31 -14.43 -2.15
CA PRO A 58 12.41 -15.30 -2.52
C PRO A 58 11.90 -16.72 -2.83
N VAL A 59 12.69 -17.48 -3.59
CA VAL A 59 12.48 -18.93 -3.71
C VAL A 59 12.89 -19.58 -2.39
N GLU A 60 11.99 -20.36 -1.80
CA GLU A 60 12.22 -21.04 -0.53
C GLU A 60 12.23 -22.56 -0.69
N GLY A 61 13.11 -23.21 0.06
CA GLY A 61 13.06 -24.65 0.28
C GLY A 61 12.17 -24.98 1.47
N THR A 62 11.58 -26.17 1.48
CA THR A 62 10.73 -26.68 2.57
C THR A 62 11.52 -27.43 3.66
N LEU A 63 12.82 -27.68 3.45
CA LEU A 63 13.64 -28.42 4.39
C LEU A 63 13.82 -27.63 5.69
N GLY A 64 13.36 -28.21 6.80
CA GLY A 64 13.47 -27.59 8.13
C GLY A 64 12.39 -26.54 8.44
N GLN A 65 11.39 -26.33 7.59
CA GLN A 65 10.23 -25.51 7.95
C GLN A 65 9.26 -26.32 8.82
N SER A 66 9.27 -26.08 10.13
CA SER A 66 8.19 -26.52 11.01
C SER A 66 6.99 -25.60 10.82
N TRP A 67 5.78 -26.15 10.84
CA TRP A 67 4.56 -25.36 10.75
C TRP A 67 4.36 -24.53 12.05
N LEU A 68 5.08 -24.92 13.12
CA LEU A 68 5.19 -24.17 14.37
C LEU A 68 6.24 -23.06 14.32
N ASP A 69 7.19 -23.10 13.37
CA ASP A 69 8.12 -21.99 13.13
C ASP A 69 7.36 -20.95 12.32
N SER A 70 6.44 -20.26 13.00
CA SER A 70 5.79 -19.08 12.45
C SER A 70 6.89 -18.08 12.13
N ASP A 71 7.23 -17.98 10.86
CA ASP A 71 8.23 -17.08 10.31
C ASP A 71 8.08 -15.70 10.97
N SER A 72 9.02 -15.39 11.86
CA SER A 72 8.86 -14.27 12.80
C SER A 72 9.02 -12.92 12.10
N GLU A 73 9.62 -12.94 10.91
CA GLU A 73 9.86 -11.81 10.04
C GLU A 73 9.19 -12.06 8.68
N GLY A 74 8.70 -11.00 8.03
CA GLY A 74 8.25 -11.15 6.65
C GLY A 74 9.42 -11.51 5.75
N LYS A 75 9.18 -12.25 4.67
CA LYS A 75 10.21 -12.60 3.68
C LYS A 75 10.10 -11.84 2.37
N GLY A 76 8.97 -11.18 2.15
CA GLY A 76 8.72 -10.40 0.94
C GLY A 76 9.52 -9.09 0.92
N THR A 77 9.68 -8.57 -0.29
CA THR A 77 10.20 -7.23 -0.56
C THR A 77 9.10 -6.43 -1.23
N LEU A 78 8.79 -5.25 -0.68
CA LEU A 78 7.85 -4.32 -1.30
C LEU A 78 8.57 -3.48 -2.34
N LEU A 79 8.18 -3.64 -3.59
CA LEU A 79 8.69 -2.92 -4.74
C LEU A 79 7.71 -1.85 -5.19
N MET A 80 8.25 -0.77 -5.75
CA MET A 80 7.51 0.22 -6.51
C MET A 80 8.11 0.33 -7.91
N TYR A 81 7.27 0.18 -8.93
CA TYR A 81 7.65 0.44 -10.31
C TYR A 81 7.01 1.75 -10.80
N ASP A 82 7.81 2.65 -11.36
CA ASP A 82 7.37 3.91 -11.95
C ASP A 82 7.41 3.83 -13.48
N PHE A 83 6.24 3.92 -14.11
CA PHE A 83 6.10 3.81 -15.57
C PHE A 83 6.61 5.05 -16.33
N ASN A 84 6.80 6.20 -15.67
CA ASN A 84 7.37 7.38 -16.32
C ASN A 84 8.88 7.28 -16.45
N THR A 85 9.53 6.76 -15.41
CA THR A 85 11.00 6.66 -15.36
C THR A 85 11.53 5.27 -15.74
N ALA A 86 10.63 4.28 -15.88
CA ALA A 86 10.94 2.88 -16.09
C ALA A 86 11.87 2.29 -15.00
N LYS A 87 11.73 2.75 -13.76
CA LYS A 87 12.55 2.33 -12.61
C LYS A 87 11.76 1.51 -11.61
N THR A 88 12.45 0.50 -11.08
CA THR A 88 11.99 -0.28 -9.92
C THR A 88 12.77 0.15 -8.70
N GLU A 89 12.07 0.44 -7.60
CA GLU A 89 12.67 0.77 -6.31
C GLU A 89 12.14 -0.16 -5.22
N THR A 90 13.04 -0.66 -4.38
CA THR A 90 12.66 -1.31 -3.13
C THR A 90 12.24 -0.26 -2.12
N LEU A 91 10.99 -0.35 -1.64
CA LEU A 91 10.46 0.51 -0.59
C LEU A 91 10.72 -0.06 0.80
N ALA A 92 10.53 -1.37 0.99
CA ALA A 92 10.75 -2.02 2.27
C ALA A 92 11.12 -3.49 2.07
N SER A 93 11.96 -3.99 2.97
CA SER A 93 12.27 -5.41 3.08
C SER A 93 11.48 -6.02 4.23
N LYS A 94 11.51 -7.36 4.33
CA LYS A 94 10.83 -8.12 5.38
C LYS A 94 9.31 -7.88 5.45
N VAL A 95 8.67 -7.71 4.29
CA VAL A 95 7.23 -7.46 4.17
C VAL A 95 6.48 -8.77 4.04
N SER A 96 5.46 -8.96 4.87
CA SER A 96 4.55 -10.11 4.78
C SER A 96 3.41 -9.82 3.81
N ASP A 97 2.82 -8.63 3.90
CA ASP A 97 1.63 -8.18 3.16
C ASP A 97 1.50 -6.65 3.26
N PHE A 98 0.72 -6.01 2.38
CA PHE A 98 0.41 -4.58 2.45
C PHE A 98 -1.03 -4.23 2.11
N THR A 99 -1.45 -3.03 2.49
CA THR A 99 -2.73 -2.45 2.10
C THR A 99 -2.59 -0.95 1.90
N LEU A 100 -3.49 -0.39 1.09
CA LEU A 100 -3.57 1.03 0.82
C LEU A 100 -4.84 1.61 1.44
N SER A 101 -4.76 2.86 1.89
CA SER A 101 -5.95 3.63 2.22
C SER A 101 -6.86 3.76 1.00
N ARG A 102 -8.15 4.03 1.25
CA ARG A 102 -9.16 4.19 0.20
C ARG A 102 -8.82 5.27 -0.83
N ASP A 103 -8.06 6.28 -0.43
CA ASP A 103 -7.59 7.37 -1.29
C ASP A 103 -6.18 7.13 -1.89
N TYR A 104 -5.60 5.95 -1.64
CA TYR A 104 -4.28 5.51 -2.13
C TYR A 104 -3.10 6.39 -1.67
N LYS A 105 -3.28 7.23 -0.64
CA LYS A 105 -2.22 8.12 -0.13
C LYS A 105 -1.40 7.52 1.01
N THR A 106 -1.94 6.53 1.69
CA THR A 106 -1.30 5.90 2.85
C THR A 106 -1.11 4.42 2.58
N LEU A 107 0.09 3.94 2.87
CA LEU A 107 0.48 2.54 2.81
C LEU A 107 0.60 2.01 4.23
N ALA A 108 -0.05 0.89 4.51
CA ALA A 108 0.22 0.10 5.69
C ALA A 108 0.82 -1.23 5.24
N TYR A 109 1.95 -1.64 5.82
CA TYR A 109 2.53 -2.95 5.55
C TYR A 109 2.85 -3.67 6.85
N ARG A 110 2.74 -5.00 6.80
CA ARG A 110 3.08 -5.86 7.92
C ARG A 110 4.49 -6.41 7.72
N SER A 111 5.29 -6.36 8.77
CA SER A 111 6.60 -7.01 8.83
C SER A 111 6.60 -7.98 10.00
N GLY A 112 6.36 -9.27 9.70
CA GLY A 112 6.17 -10.30 10.72
C GLY A 112 4.99 -9.96 11.65
N LYS A 113 5.30 -9.70 12.93
CA LYS A 113 4.32 -9.32 13.97
C LYS A 113 4.15 -7.80 14.16
N ARG A 114 4.87 -6.96 13.39
CA ARG A 114 4.80 -5.50 13.49
C ARG A 114 4.03 -4.91 12.30
N LEU A 115 3.35 -3.79 12.52
CA LEU A 115 2.64 -3.03 11.49
C LEU A 115 3.26 -1.64 11.35
N ARG A 116 3.57 -1.23 10.12
CA ARG A 116 4.09 0.11 9.81
C ARG A 116 3.17 0.84 8.85
N VAL A 117 3.00 2.14 9.05
CA VAL A 117 2.18 3.02 8.23
C VAL A 117 3.01 4.23 7.80
N LEU A 118 2.94 4.57 6.51
CA LEU A 118 3.69 5.68 5.92
C LEU A 118 2.97 6.22 4.67
N PRO A 119 3.36 7.40 4.15
CA PRO A 119 2.86 7.86 2.86
C PRO A 119 3.15 6.86 1.74
N ALA A 120 2.17 6.59 0.89
CA ALA A 120 2.29 5.59 -0.17
C ALA A 120 3.33 6.00 -1.22
N GLY A 121 4.21 5.05 -1.57
CA GLY A 121 5.28 5.28 -2.53
C GLY A 121 6.47 6.09 -1.99
N GLN A 122 6.59 6.23 -0.67
CA GLN A 122 7.80 6.75 -0.03
C GLN A 122 8.55 5.61 0.66
N LYS A 123 9.88 5.72 0.71
CA LYS A 123 10.69 4.82 1.52
C LYS A 123 10.63 5.26 2.98
N PRO A 124 10.53 4.32 3.94
CA PRO A 124 10.72 4.65 5.34
C PRO A 124 12.15 5.15 5.58
N ASP A 125 12.33 6.04 6.55
CA ASP A 125 13.67 6.40 7.02
C ASP A 125 14.31 5.20 7.72
N GLU A 126 15.53 4.87 7.29
CA GLU A 126 16.35 3.78 7.82
C GLU A 126 16.64 3.97 9.32
N LYS A 127 16.75 5.23 9.79
CA LYS A 127 16.95 5.55 11.21
C LYS A 127 15.79 5.06 12.09
N HIS A 128 14.61 4.88 11.51
CA HIS A 128 13.41 4.47 12.23
C HIS A 128 13.07 2.99 12.08
N GLU A 129 13.93 2.18 11.45
CA GLU A 129 13.66 0.76 11.24
C GLU A 129 13.44 0.00 12.56
N GLN A 130 14.29 0.29 13.55
CA GLN A 130 14.20 -0.29 14.90
C GLN A 130 13.67 0.71 15.94
N ALA A 131 13.11 1.84 15.50
CA ALA A 131 12.55 2.83 16.42
C ALA A 131 11.29 2.29 17.12
N PRO A 132 10.99 2.80 18.35
CA PRO A 132 9.74 2.49 19.02
C PRO A 132 8.53 2.98 18.20
N PRO A 133 7.32 2.45 18.47
CA PRO A 133 6.10 2.93 17.88
C PRO A 133 5.88 4.44 18.07
N SER A 134 5.84 5.18 16.96
CA SER A 134 5.60 6.62 16.96
C SER A 134 5.05 7.07 15.60
N ARG A 135 4.52 8.30 15.54
CA ARG A 135 4.07 8.89 14.26
C ARG A 135 5.24 9.09 13.28
N GLU A 136 6.42 9.39 13.81
CA GLU A 136 7.63 9.62 13.01
C GLU A 136 8.18 8.31 12.44
N SER A 137 8.22 7.25 13.24
CA SER A 137 8.69 5.95 12.79
C SER A 137 7.69 5.22 11.89
N GLY A 138 6.40 5.55 12.02
CA GLY A 138 5.29 4.88 11.36
C GLY A 138 4.92 3.54 11.99
N TRP A 139 5.67 3.05 12.98
CA TRP A 139 5.37 1.81 13.67
C TRP A 139 4.15 1.97 14.58
N ILE A 140 3.23 1.00 14.52
CA ILE A 140 2.01 0.99 15.29
C ILE A 140 2.20 0.17 16.57
N ASP A 141 1.78 0.74 17.71
CA ASP A 141 1.76 0.04 18.99
C ASP A 141 0.50 -0.83 19.09
N LEU A 142 0.65 -2.11 18.72
CA LEU A 142 -0.45 -3.08 18.75
C LEU A 142 -0.93 -3.40 20.18
N SER A 143 -0.13 -3.12 21.22
CA SER A 143 -0.55 -3.33 22.62
C SER A 143 -1.69 -2.41 23.05
N ARG A 144 -1.89 -1.30 22.32
CA ARG A 144 -2.95 -0.32 22.56
C ARG A 144 -4.23 -0.60 21.76
N VAL A 145 -4.19 -1.57 20.86
CA VAL A 145 -5.34 -1.92 20.02
C VAL A 145 -6.28 -2.81 20.83
N ARG A 146 -7.52 -2.34 21.00
CA ARG A 146 -8.61 -3.12 21.59
C ARG A 146 -9.47 -3.65 20.45
N CYS A 147 -9.54 -4.96 20.28
CA CYS A 147 -10.52 -5.58 19.39
C CYS A 147 -11.86 -5.64 20.14
N ALA A 148 -12.83 -4.85 19.69
CA ALA A 148 -14.22 -5.05 20.09
C ALA A 148 -14.86 -6.04 19.11
N VAL A 149 -15.52 -7.06 19.66
CA VAL A 149 -16.32 -8.05 18.91
C VAL A 149 -17.79 -7.73 19.13
#